data_AF-A0A925W7B9-F1
#
_entry.id   AF-A0A925W7B9-F1
#
_cell.length_a   1.000
_cell.length_b   1.000
_cell.length_c   1.000
_cell.angle_alpha   90.00
_cell.angle_beta   90.00
_cell.angle_gamma   90.00
#
_symmetry.space_group_name_H-M   'P 1'
#
loop_
_entity.id
_entity.type
_entity.pdbx_description
1 polymer ?
#
loop_
_entity_poly.entity_id
_entity_poly.type
_entity_poly.pdbx_seq_one_letter_code
_entity_poly.pdbx_strand_id
1 'polypeptide(L)'
;MPGPRVRPTRLSSAVAAHRPRFAALAVLAVVLGGLVGPIPAPGPVRAAPSAVTIQQPNGPGRVTISQTRDLVYQSIELSWSGFTPTGAGEGPGILASQPLVFAQCRGAQPDREDCLIRNRIGELIPGQPTITIYPFVDADGKVREPEEIGLGNEVAGYTNALGTGRATMEIRPLAELSDLGCTRAVDAAGAEVPACSLVIIPITEVVGGLGSGTGQDALFEEQWVNRMVVPLFFAPTPRVCDLSTPDITIQGAPTLQRAMESWQPALCTRADRLDVGYVQSGEPLARTTLANEGNAIAALTVRPFDPPDGPAVAHAPLSVSAVGLGFVIDDQVTKEQIRDLTITPRLIAKLITESYGPTPDNVGNPGSFTEDPEFRALNPTIDFNRLGQLNPVLVSGRTDQVFELTRWVAADPAARAFLAGQPDEFGTQVNRRYAAPTPYTLPVDRLEFRGEDIRR
;
A
#
# COMPACT_ATOMS: atom_id res chain seq x y z
N MET A 1 -45.52 28.04 68.66
CA MET A 1 -45.77 26.61 68.97
C MET A 1 -44.71 25.79 68.25
N PRO A 2 -44.03 24.86 68.94
CA PRO A 2 -42.91 24.07 68.42
C PRO A 2 -43.40 22.81 67.69
N GLY A 3 -42.61 22.27 66.76
CA GLY A 3 -42.98 21.11 65.95
C GLY A 3 -42.93 19.76 66.68
N PRO A 4 -43.18 18.64 65.99
CA PRO A 4 -42.82 17.32 66.49
C PRO A 4 -41.61 16.75 65.75
N ARG A 5 -40.60 16.40 66.56
CA ARG A 5 -39.62 15.36 66.27
C ARG A 5 -40.31 14.01 66.39
N VAL A 6 -40.01 13.06 65.50
CA VAL A 6 -40.06 11.62 65.83
C VAL A 6 -38.83 10.93 65.25
N ARG A 7 -38.12 10.24 66.14
CA ARG A 7 -37.00 9.32 65.90
C ARG A 7 -37.31 8.06 66.75
N PRO A 8 -36.54 6.96 66.64
CA PRO A 8 -36.86 5.71 65.94
C PRO A 8 -37.11 4.52 66.89
N THR A 9 -37.65 3.37 66.41
CA THR A 9 -37.36 1.99 66.94
C THR A 9 -38.06 0.91 66.09
N ARG A 10 -37.29 0.05 65.40
CA ARG A 10 -36.98 -1.38 65.68
C ARG A 10 -38.06 -2.42 65.33
N LEU A 11 -37.75 -3.21 64.30
CA LEU A 11 -38.02 -4.65 64.14
C LEU A 11 -36.84 -5.18 63.29
N SER A 12 -35.76 -5.67 63.89
CA SER A 12 -35.49 -7.06 64.27
C SER A 12 -35.64 -8.08 63.13
N SER A 13 -34.47 -8.55 62.65
CA SER A 13 -34.15 -9.95 62.26
C SER A 13 -34.93 -10.55 61.08
N ALA A 14 -34.34 -11.15 60.04
CA ALA A 14 -33.19 -12.04 60.07
C ALA A 14 -32.43 -12.06 58.73
N VAL A 15 -31.13 -12.27 58.88
CA VAL A 15 -30.11 -12.45 57.86
C VAL A 15 -30.26 -13.82 57.20
N ALA A 16 -30.39 -13.86 55.88
CA ALA A 16 -29.96 -14.99 55.07
C ALA A 16 -28.75 -14.53 54.26
N ALA A 17 -27.57 -14.88 54.76
CA ALA A 17 -26.30 -14.58 54.12
C ALA A 17 -26.15 -15.42 52.85
N HIS A 18 -26.25 -14.80 51.68
CA HIS A 18 -25.59 -15.29 50.48
C HIS A 18 -24.31 -14.48 50.30
N ARG A 19 -23.18 -15.14 50.57
CA ARG A 19 -21.84 -14.63 50.29
C ARG A 19 -21.67 -14.54 48.77
N PRO A 20 -21.53 -13.36 48.15
CA PRO A 20 -20.87 -13.31 46.85
C PRO A 20 -19.39 -13.56 47.11
N ARG A 21 -18.85 -14.61 46.48
CA ARG A 21 -17.41 -14.81 46.39
C ARG A 21 -16.84 -13.66 45.56
N PHE A 22 -16.38 -12.61 46.23
CA PHE A 22 -15.48 -11.64 45.63
C PHE A 22 -14.17 -12.36 45.34
N ALA A 23 -13.96 -12.75 44.09
CA ALA A 23 -12.63 -13.02 43.59
C ALA A 23 -11.90 -11.67 43.57
N ALA A 24 -11.05 -11.43 44.57
CA ALA A 24 -10.11 -10.33 44.57
C ALA A 24 -9.11 -10.58 43.43
N LEU A 25 -9.36 -9.99 42.27
CA LEU A 25 -8.35 -9.82 41.24
C LEU A 25 -7.35 -8.81 41.78
N ALA A 26 -6.24 -9.33 42.30
CA ALA A 26 -5.06 -8.53 42.58
C ALA A 26 -4.62 -7.87 41.27
N VAL A 27 -4.83 -6.56 41.15
CA VAL A 27 -4.25 -5.74 40.08
C VAL A 27 -2.75 -5.69 40.37
N LEU A 28 -2.01 -6.58 39.73
CA LEU A 28 -0.56 -6.50 39.68
C LEU A 28 -0.20 -5.31 38.78
N ALA A 29 0.10 -4.16 39.39
CA ALA A 29 0.68 -3.03 38.67
C ALA A 29 2.08 -3.44 38.21
N VAL A 30 2.19 -3.93 36.97
CA VAL A 30 3.48 -4.12 36.30
C VAL A 30 4.01 -2.73 35.97
N VAL A 31 4.91 -2.24 36.82
CA VAL A 31 5.79 -1.12 36.48
C VAL A 31 6.72 -1.64 35.37
N LEU A 32 6.36 -1.38 34.10
CA LEU A 32 7.27 -1.53 32.99
C LEU A 32 8.32 -0.43 33.08
N GLY A 33 9.38 -0.70 33.83
CA GLY A 33 10.64 0.02 33.73
C GLY A 33 11.16 -0.10 32.30
N GLY A 34 11.43 1.04 31.68
CA GLY A 34 11.92 1.15 30.32
C GLY A 34 13.24 0.39 30.15
N LEU A 35 13.19 -0.66 29.34
CA LEU A 35 14.32 -1.18 28.60
C LEU A 35 13.90 -1.13 27.13
N VAL A 36 14.30 -0.04 26.46
CA VAL A 36 14.29 0.01 24.99
C VAL A 36 15.37 -0.94 24.52
N GLY A 37 15.03 -2.23 24.43
CA GLY A 37 15.83 -3.19 23.68
C GLY A 37 15.75 -2.84 22.19
N PRO A 38 16.78 -3.16 21.39
CA PRO A 38 16.72 -3.00 19.95
C PRO A 38 15.47 -3.73 19.43
N ILE A 39 14.64 -3.01 18.67
CA ILE A 39 13.53 -3.61 17.94
C ILE A 39 14.15 -4.74 17.11
N PRO A 40 13.76 -6.02 17.31
CA PRO A 40 14.27 -7.09 16.47
C PRO A 40 13.93 -6.72 15.03
N ALA A 41 14.94 -6.79 14.15
CA ALA A 41 14.77 -6.55 12.72
C ALA A 41 13.53 -7.33 12.24
N PRO A 42 12.71 -6.76 11.35
CA PRO A 42 11.58 -7.48 10.79
C PRO A 42 12.07 -8.85 10.32
N GLY A 43 11.49 -9.91 10.89
CA GLY A 43 11.81 -11.28 10.49
C GLY A 43 11.58 -11.42 8.99
N PRO A 44 12.27 -12.37 8.31
CA PRO A 44 12.08 -12.58 6.89
C PRO A 44 10.58 -12.77 6.62
N VAL A 45 10.05 -12.00 5.67
CA VAL A 45 8.67 -12.15 5.18
C VAL A 45 8.48 -13.63 4.90
N ARG A 46 7.61 -14.29 5.67
CA ARG A 46 7.28 -15.69 5.45
C ARG A 46 6.79 -15.78 4.01
N ALA A 47 7.52 -16.50 3.16
CA ALA A 47 7.08 -16.75 1.80
C ALA A 47 5.60 -17.20 1.86
N ALA A 48 4.75 -16.54 1.08
CA ALA A 48 3.37 -16.95 1.01
C ALA A 48 3.33 -18.43 0.61
N PRO A 49 2.38 -19.23 1.10
CA PRO A 49 2.35 -20.68 0.83
C PRO A 49 2.30 -21.03 -0.66
N SER A 50 2.01 -20.07 -1.54
CA SER A 50 1.96 -20.19 -2.99
C SER A 50 3.12 -19.51 -3.73
N ALA A 51 4.25 -19.25 -3.06
CA ALA A 51 5.47 -18.80 -3.72
C ALA A 51 5.96 -19.85 -4.73
N VAL A 52 6.35 -19.42 -5.93
CA VAL A 52 6.78 -20.30 -7.02
C VAL A 52 8.12 -19.82 -7.56
N THR A 53 9.05 -20.76 -7.75
CA THR A 53 10.29 -20.52 -8.50
C THR A 53 10.26 -21.32 -9.80
N ILE A 54 10.51 -20.64 -10.91
CA ILE A 54 10.62 -21.25 -12.24
C ILE A 54 12.01 -21.05 -12.83
N GLN A 55 12.39 -21.93 -13.75
CA GLN A 55 13.64 -21.89 -14.49
C GLN A 55 13.40 -21.34 -15.89
N GLN A 56 14.32 -20.51 -16.38
CA GLN A 56 14.36 -20.04 -17.74
C GLN A 56 14.52 -21.21 -18.73
N PRO A 57 13.70 -21.29 -19.78
CA PRO A 57 13.90 -22.25 -20.85
C PRO A 57 15.29 -22.08 -21.46
N ASN A 58 16.06 -23.18 -21.53
CA ASN A 58 17.40 -23.21 -22.15
C ASN A 58 18.41 -22.19 -21.59
N GLY A 59 18.20 -21.70 -20.36
CA GLY A 59 19.07 -20.70 -19.74
C GLY A 59 19.29 -20.94 -18.25
N PRO A 60 20.31 -20.31 -17.66
CA PRO A 60 20.62 -20.45 -16.23
C PRO A 60 19.67 -19.64 -15.33
N GLY A 61 18.86 -18.74 -15.90
CA GLY A 61 17.99 -17.83 -15.17
C GLY A 61 16.94 -18.53 -14.32
N ARG A 62 16.72 -18.02 -13.10
CA ARG A 62 15.67 -18.46 -12.18
C ARG A 62 14.87 -17.25 -11.71
N VAL A 63 13.55 -17.38 -11.70
CA VAL A 63 12.64 -16.32 -11.25
C VAL A 63 11.76 -16.87 -10.14
N THR A 64 11.66 -16.12 -9.04
CA THR A 64 10.81 -16.43 -7.89
C THR A 64 9.74 -15.37 -7.73
N ILE A 65 8.50 -15.83 -7.65
CA ILE A 65 7.28 -15.06 -7.47
C ILE A 65 6.80 -15.33 -6.04
N SER A 66 6.67 -14.29 -5.24
CA SER A 66 6.35 -14.41 -3.81
C SER A 66 4.97 -15.01 -3.51
N GLN A 67 3.99 -14.88 -4.42
CA GLN A 67 2.65 -15.43 -4.27
C GLN A 67 1.98 -15.61 -5.65
N THR A 68 1.30 -16.75 -5.87
CA THR A 68 0.59 -17.05 -7.13
C THR A 68 -0.87 -17.47 -6.94
N ARG A 69 -1.31 -17.65 -5.70
CA ARG A 69 -2.68 -18.07 -5.34
C ARG A 69 -3.30 -17.12 -4.34
N ASP A 70 -4.64 -17.14 -4.29
CA ASP A 70 -5.45 -16.28 -3.43
C ASP A 70 -5.12 -14.80 -3.64
N LEU A 71 -4.84 -14.44 -4.90
CA LEU A 71 -4.45 -13.09 -5.27
C LEU A 71 -5.66 -12.17 -5.22
N VAL A 72 -5.50 -11.04 -4.51
CA VAL A 72 -6.40 -9.88 -4.52
C VAL A 72 -5.69 -8.71 -5.19
N TYR A 73 -6.21 -7.50 -5.04
CA TYR A 73 -5.47 -6.30 -5.41
C TYR A 73 -4.30 -6.07 -4.43
N GLN A 74 -3.09 -6.42 -4.87
CA GLN A 74 -1.89 -6.40 -4.02
C GLN A 74 -0.60 -6.31 -4.83
N SER A 75 0.48 -5.92 -4.17
CA SER A 75 1.83 -6.04 -4.72
C SER A 75 2.44 -7.40 -4.40
N ILE A 76 3.16 -7.97 -5.36
CA ILE A 76 3.98 -9.17 -5.20
C ILE A 76 5.46 -8.81 -5.38
N GLU A 77 6.33 -9.43 -4.59
CA GLU A 77 7.77 -9.40 -4.80
C GLU A 77 8.17 -10.41 -5.88
N LEU A 78 9.01 -9.93 -6.79
CA LEU A 78 9.67 -10.67 -7.85
C LEU A 78 11.17 -10.66 -7.57
N SER A 79 11.82 -11.82 -7.65
CA SER A 79 13.29 -11.91 -7.52
C SER A 79 13.85 -12.90 -8.52
N TRP A 80 15.07 -12.65 -8.99
CA TRP A 80 15.71 -13.51 -9.97
C TRP A 80 17.22 -13.60 -9.79
N SER A 81 17.79 -14.63 -10.41
CA SER A 81 19.23 -14.92 -10.42
C SER A 81 19.62 -15.63 -11.71
N GLY A 82 20.87 -15.50 -12.13
CA GLY A 82 21.41 -16.19 -13.30
C GLY A 82 21.01 -15.53 -14.63
N PHE A 83 20.59 -14.26 -14.62
CA PHE A 83 20.32 -13.51 -15.84
C PHE A 83 21.51 -12.62 -16.21
N THR A 84 21.60 -12.22 -17.48
CA THR A 84 22.63 -11.29 -17.95
C THR A 84 22.48 -9.94 -17.24
N PRO A 85 23.57 -9.34 -16.71
CA PRO A 85 23.52 -8.01 -16.14
C PRO A 85 22.95 -7.00 -17.13
N THR A 86 22.03 -6.18 -16.66
CA THR A 86 21.42 -5.12 -17.45
C THR A 86 22.45 -4.03 -17.68
N GLY A 87 22.73 -3.72 -18.95
CA GLY A 87 23.62 -2.63 -19.33
C GLY A 87 22.91 -1.29 -19.40
N ALA A 88 23.71 -0.21 -19.45
CA ALA A 88 23.18 1.10 -19.83
C ALA A 88 22.67 1.02 -21.28
N GLY A 89 21.50 1.61 -21.53
CA GLY A 89 21.00 1.74 -22.90
C GLY A 89 21.92 2.64 -23.72
N GLU A 90 22.40 2.18 -24.87
CA GLU A 90 23.23 2.99 -25.77
C GLU A 90 22.38 3.63 -26.88
N GLY A 91 22.00 4.90 -26.69
CA GLY A 91 21.30 5.71 -27.71
C GLY A 91 20.18 6.60 -27.14
N PRO A 92 19.62 7.53 -27.94
CA PRO A 92 18.51 8.38 -27.50
C PRO A 92 17.27 7.54 -27.21
N GLY A 93 16.79 7.58 -25.96
CA GLY A 93 15.57 6.88 -25.53
C GLY A 93 15.78 5.48 -24.93
N ILE A 94 17.01 4.93 -24.98
CA ILE A 94 17.30 3.60 -24.44
C ILE A 94 17.48 3.68 -22.92
N LEU A 95 16.56 3.09 -22.18
CA LEU A 95 16.59 3.12 -20.73
C LEU A 95 17.51 2.03 -20.16
N ALA A 96 17.59 0.88 -20.84
CA ALA A 96 18.40 -0.26 -20.44
C ALA A 96 18.63 -1.23 -21.61
N SER A 97 19.74 -1.97 -21.59
CA SER A 97 19.89 -3.18 -22.39
C SER A 97 19.65 -4.41 -21.52
N GLN A 98 18.95 -5.40 -22.07
CA GLN A 98 18.70 -6.70 -21.42
C GLN A 98 17.93 -6.65 -20.08
N PRO A 99 16.80 -5.94 -19.96
CA PRO A 99 15.92 -6.07 -18.81
C PRO A 99 15.15 -7.42 -18.84
N LEU A 100 14.56 -7.78 -17.70
CA LEU A 100 13.45 -8.71 -17.65
C LEU A 100 12.14 -7.93 -17.70
N VAL A 101 11.25 -8.24 -18.64
CA VAL A 101 9.90 -7.66 -18.67
C VAL A 101 8.93 -8.62 -17.98
N PHE A 102 8.19 -8.11 -17.01
CA PHE A 102 7.13 -8.82 -16.30
C PHE A 102 5.81 -8.21 -16.71
N ALA A 103 4.84 -9.03 -17.13
CA ALA A 103 3.53 -8.55 -17.57
C ALA A 103 2.41 -9.46 -17.06
N GLN A 104 1.29 -8.86 -16.65
CA GLN A 104 0.07 -9.59 -16.35
C GLN A 104 -0.70 -9.79 -17.65
N CYS A 105 -1.04 -11.05 -17.95
CA CYS A 105 -1.68 -11.43 -19.21
C CYS A 105 -2.88 -12.34 -18.98
N ARG A 106 -3.83 -12.30 -19.91
CA ARG A 106 -5.04 -13.10 -19.85
C ARG A 106 -4.75 -14.58 -20.17
N GLY A 107 -5.40 -15.47 -19.44
CA GLY A 107 -5.37 -16.91 -19.69
C GLY A 107 -4.19 -17.65 -19.07
N ALA A 108 -4.25 -18.98 -19.16
CA ALA A 108 -3.26 -19.92 -18.61
C ALA A 108 -1.98 -19.99 -19.44
N GLN A 109 -2.09 -19.73 -20.74
CA GLN A 109 -1.02 -19.76 -21.74
C GLN A 109 -1.29 -18.62 -22.73
N PRO A 110 -0.99 -17.37 -22.34
CA PRO A 110 -1.27 -16.20 -23.15
C PRO A 110 -0.48 -16.22 -24.46
N ASP A 111 -1.12 -15.74 -25.53
CA ASP A 111 -0.46 -15.20 -26.71
C ASP A 111 -0.03 -13.74 -26.47
N ARG A 112 0.64 -13.11 -27.43
CA ARG A 112 1.16 -11.74 -27.29
C ARG A 112 0.04 -10.73 -27.08
N GLU A 113 -1.07 -10.97 -27.78
CA GLU A 113 -2.26 -10.15 -27.81
C GLU A 113 -3.06 -10.22 -26.50
N ASP A 114 -2.79 -11.21 -25.64
CA ASP A 114 -3.41 -11.37 -24.32
C ASP A 114 -2.71 -10.56 -23.22
N CYS A 115 -1.56 -9.95 -23.53
CA CYS A 115 -0.76 -9.21 -22.57
C CYS A 115 -1.00 -7.71 -22.70
N LEU A 116 -1.39 -7.10 -21.58
CA LEU A 116 -1.53 -5.64 -21.50
C LEU A 116 -0.14 -5.01 -21.27
N ILE A 117 0.69 -5.04 -22.31
CA ILE A 117 2.06 -4.52 -22.36
C ILE A 117 2.06 -3.16 -23.05
N ARG A 118 2.97 -2.26 -22.63
CA ARG A 118 3.08 -0.92 -23.21
C ARG A 118 3.36 -1.00 -24.70
N ASN A 119 2.45 -0.46 -25.50
CA ASN A 119 2.64 -0.30 -26.93
C ASN A 119 2.79 1.20 -27.25
N ARG A 120 3.85 1.62 -27.95
CA ARG A 120 3.98 3.03 -28.35
C ARG A 120 3.04 3.30 -29.51
N ILE A 121 2.36 4.44 -29.46
CA ILE A 121 1.86 5.12 -30.65
C ILE A 121 3.10 5.58 -31.41
N GLY A 122 3.51 4.81 -32.42
CA GLY A 122 4.55 5.24 -33.33
C GLY A 122 3.99 6.34 -34.21
N GLU A 123 4.12 7.61 -33.80
CA GLU A 123 4.16 8.67 -34.78
C GLU A 123 5.38 8.35 -35.67
N LEU A 124 5.12 8.07 -36.95
CA LEU A 124 6.13 7.71 -37.94
C LEU A 124 7.20 8.80 -37.96
N ILE A 125 8.30 8.62 -37.23
CA ILE A 125 9.47 9.49 -37.39
C ILE A 125 9.98 9.23 -38.81
N PRO A 126 10.00 10.23 -39.71
CA PRO A 126 10.42 10.02 -41.08
C PRO A 126 11.85 9.46 -41.12
N GLY A 127 12.03 8.28 -41.73
CA GLY A 127 13.32 7.59 -41.81
C GLY A 127 13.59 6.54 -40.74
N GLN A 128 12.65 6.27 -39.82
CA GLN A 128 12.71 5.12 -38.91
C GLN A 128 11.95 3.90 -39.47
N PRO A 129 12.37 2.67 -39.12
CA PRO A 129 11.65 1.46 -39.52
C PRO A 129 10.22 1.46 -38.96
N THR A 130 9.29 0.87 -39.71
CA THR A 130 7.89 0.70 -39.29
C THR A 130 7.85 -0.23 -38.08
N ILE A 131 7.27 0.23 -36.96
CA ILE A 131 7.11 -0.60 -35.77
C ILE A 131 5.94 -1.56 -36.00
N THR A 132 6.17 -2.86 -35.82
CA THR A 132 5.07 -3.83 -35.73
C THR A 132 4.33 -3.60 -34.43
N ILE A 133 3.11 -3.05 -34.52
CA ILE A 133 2.20 -2.88 -33.39
C ILE A 133 1.48 -4.21 -33.19
N TYR A 134 1.69 -4.86 -32.05
CA TYR A 134 0.90 -6.01 -31.64
C TYR A 134 -0.36 -5.52 -30.92
N PRO A 135 -1.57 -5.79 -31.46
CA PRO A 135 -2.79 -5.32 -30.84
C PRO A 135 -3.04 -6.08 -29.53
N PHE A 136 -3.44 -5.36 -28.49
CA PHE A 136 -4.00 -6.00 -27.31
C PHE A 136 -5.48 -6.29 -27.55
N VAL A 137 -5.92 -7.50 -27.19
CA VAL A 137 -7.31 -7.94 -27.28
C VAL A 137 -7.87 -8.10 -25.88
N ASP A 138 -8.82 -7.23 -25.51
CA ASP A 138 -9.43 -7.26 -24.18
C ASP A 138 -10.27 -8.52 -23.93
N ALA A 139 -10.68 -8.71 -22.68
CA ALA A 139 -11.48 -9.82 -22.19
C ALA A 139 -12.76 -10.09 -23.01
N ASP A 140 -13.33 -9.06 -23.63
CA ASP A 140 -14.53 -9.12 -24.46
C ASP A 140 -14.22 -9.42 -25.95
N GLY A 141 -12.94 -9.59 -26.30
CA GLY A 141 -12.48 -9.85 -27.66
C GLY A 141 -12.32 -8.60 -28.51
N LYS A 142 -12.39 -7.40 -27.91
CA LYS A 142 -12.21 -6.13 -28.63
C LYS A 142 -10.72 -5.78 -28.67
N VAL A 143 -10.24 -5.48 -29.87
CA VAL A 143 -8.91 -4.87 -30.05
C VAL A 143 -8.92 -3.47 -29.44
N ARG A 144 -7.99 -3.21 -28.53
CA ARG A 144 -7.80 -1.89 -27.92
C ARG A 144 -6.75 -1.10 -28.67
N GLU A 145 -7.03 0.18 -28.88
CA GLU A 145 -6.05 1.09 -29.46
C GLU A 145 -4.93 1.37 -28.46
N PRO A 146 -3.67 1.60 -28.91
CA PRO A 146 -2.54 1.90 -28.02
C PRO A 146 -2.80 3.04 -27.02
N GLU A 147 -3.59 4.04 -27.40
CA GLU A 147 -4.02 5.16 -26.55
C GLU A 147 -4.93 4.73 -25.38
N GLU A 148 -5.72 3.66 -25.56
CA GLU A 148 -6.63 3.12 -24.55
C GLU A 148 -5.93 2.23 -23.52
N ILE A 149 -4.74 1.71 -23.87
CA ILE A 149 -3.98 0.71 -23.09
C ILE A 149 -3.04 1.38 -22.06
N GLY A 150 -2.66 2.65 -22.30
CA GLY A 150 -1.76 3.39 -21.42
C GLY A 150 -0.40 2.71 -21.23
N LEU A 151 0.07 2.61 -19.98
CA LEU A 151 1.33 1.92 -19.63
C LEU A 151 1.16 0.40 -19.43
N GLY A 152 -0.05 -0.14 -19.65
CA GLY A 152 -0.35 -1.54 -19.37
C GLY A 152 -0.19 -1.94 -17.90
N ASN A 153 -0.12 -3.25 -17.63
CA ASN A 153 0.31 -3.78 -16.33
C ASN A 153 1.60 -4.57 -16.50
N GLU A 154 2.70 -3.83 -16.60
CA GLU A 154 4.05 -4.35 -16.76
C GLU A 154 5.05 -3.68 -15.82
N VAL A 155 6.15 -4.38 -15.53
CA VAL A 155 7.32 -3.84 -14.84
C VAL A 155 8.58 -4.34 -15.53
N ALA A 156 9.55 -3.44 -15.76
CA ALA A 156 10.90 -3.81 -16.16
C ALA A 156 11.76 -4.08 -14.92
N GLY A 157 12.39 -5.25 -14.87
CA GLY A 157 13.35 -5.65 -13.85
C GLY A 157 14.78 -5.52 -14.36
N TYR A 158 15.63 -4.86 -13.57
CA TYR A 158 17.03 -4.65 -13.89
C TYR A 158 17.93 -5.63 -13.14
N THR A 159 18.80 -6.31 -13.87
CA THR A 159 19.71 -7.33 -13.34
C THR A 159 21.04 -6.68 -13.01
N ASN A 160 21.52 -6.86 -11.77
CA ASN A 160 22.80 -6.32 -11.32
C ASN A 160 24.00 -7.11 -11.89
N ALA A 161 25.21 -6.63 -11.58
CA ALA A 161 26.47 -7.24 -12.01
C ALA A 161 26.67 -8.70 -11.54
N LEU A 162 25.95 -9.15 -10.50
CA LEU A 162 25.97 -10.52 -9.99
C LEU A 162 24.95 -11.43 -10.70
N GLY A 163 24.23 -10.90 -11.71
CA GLY A 163 23.20 -11.64 -12.44
C GLY A 163 21.92 -11.83 -11.63
N THR A 164 21.70 -11.01 -10.60
CA THR A 164 20.52 -11.07 -9.72
C THR A 164 19.72 -9.79 -9.80
N GLY A 165 18.45 -9.83 -9.44
CA GLY A 165 17.63 -8.62 -9.37
C GLY A 165 16.32 -8.87 -8.66
N ARG A 166 15.62 -7.77 -8.36
CA ARG A 166 14.32 -7.77 -7.72
C ARG A 166 13.45 -6.67 -8.27
N ALA A 167 12.15 -6.91 -8.31
CA ALA A 167 11.14 -5.92 -8.65
C ALA A 167 9.91 -6.13 -7.76
N THR A 168 9.03 -5.15 -7.74
CA THR A 168 7.71 -5.28 -7.13
C THR A 168 6.71 -4.99 -8.23
N MET A 169 5.71 -5.85 -8.38
CA MET A 169 4.64 -5.68 -9.36
C MET A 169 3.29 -5.71 -8.67
N GLU A 170 2.40 -4.81 -9.07
CA GLU A 170 1.01 -4.84 -8.65
C GLU A 170 0.22 -5.85 -9.48
N ILE A 171 -0.45 -6.76 -8.80
CA ILE A 171 -1.43 -7.66 -9.41
C ILE A 171 -2.79 -7.00 -9.34
N ARG A 172 -3.43 -6.87 -10.51
CA ARG A 172 -4.70 -6.17 -10.68
C ARG A 172 -5.79 -7.15 -11.10
N PRO A 173 -6.69 -7.55 -10.18
CA PRO A 173 -7.89 -8.31 -10.53
C PRO A 173 -8.82 -7.56 -11.50
N LEU A 174 -9.90 -8.23 -11.90
CA LEU A 174 -10.94 -7.73 -12.80
C LEU A 174 -11.51 -6.36 -12.39
N ALA A 175 -11.56 -6.06 -11.09
CA ALA A 175 -12.12 -4.79 -10.60
C ALA A 175 -11.21 -3.60 -10.93
N GLU A 176 -9.90 -3.79 -10.90
CA GLU A 176 -8.88 -2.76 -11.17
C GLU A 176 -8.42 -2.78 -12.62
N LEU A 177 -8.51 -3.94 -13.30
CA LEU A 177 -8.09 -4.12 -14.68
C LEU A 177 -9.04 -5.03 -15.45
N SER A 178 -10.21 -4.47 -15.77
CA SER A 178 -11.30 -5.17 -16.48
C SER A 178 -10.87 -5.76 -17.81
N ASP A 179 -9.98 -5.07 -18.51
CA ASP A 179 -9.51 -5.42 -19.85
C ASP A 179 -8.84 -6.81 -19.91
N LEU A 180 -8.21 -7.28 -18.81
CA LEU A 180 -7.61 -8.62 -18.77
C LEU A 180 -8.58 -9.72 -18.30
N GLY A 181 -9.68 -9.37 -17.65
CA GLY A 181 -10.64 -10.36 -17.16
C GLY A 181 -10.17 -11.18 -15.95
N CYS A 182 -9.10 -10.77 -15.25
CA CYS A 182 -8.46 -11.60 -14.23
C CYS A 182 -9.32 -11.77 -12.97
N THR A 183 -9.97 -12.92 -12.81
CA THR A 183 -10.76 -13.23 -11.61
C THR A 183 -10.66 -14.72 -11.26
N ARG A 184 -11.32 -15.15 -10.19
CA ARG A 184 -11.41 -16.57 -9.85
C ARG A 184 -12.13 -17.31 -10.98
N ALA A 185 -11.50 -18.30 -11.58
CA ALA A 185 -12.08 -19.14 -12.62
C ALA A 185 -12.07 -20.62 -12.21
N VAL A 186 -13.08 -21.34 -12.66
CA VAL A 186 -13.21 -22.79 -12.51
C VAL A 186 -13.58 -23.41 -13.85
N ASP A 187 -13.10 -24.63 -14.10
CA ASP A 187 -13.52 -25.40 -15.27
C ASP A 187 -14.93 -25.99 -15.09
N ALA A 188 -15.40 -26.71 -16.12
CA ALA A 188 -16.71 -27.37 -16.09
C ALA A 188 -16.85 -28.45 -14.99
N ALA A 189 -15.74 -28.96 -14.46
CA ALA A 189 -15.70 -29.90 -13.35
C ALA A 189 -15.61 -29.20 -11.98
N GLY A 190 -15.56 -27.87 -11.95
CA GLY A 190 -15.42 -27.07 -10.74
C GLY A 190 -13.99 -26.99 -10.20
N ALA A 191 -13.00 -27.50 -10.95
CA ALA A 191 -11.59 -27.36 -10.58
C ALA A 191 -11.10 -25.95 -10.91
N GLU A 192 -10.32 -25.37 -10.00
CA GLU A 192 -9.79 -24.02 -10.18
C GLU A 192 -8.80 -23.96 -11.36
N VAL A 193 -9.01 -23.00 -12.26
CA VAL A 193 -8.16 -22.75 -13.42
C VAL A 193 -7.62 -21.32 -13.40
N PRO A 194 -6.40 -21.08 -13.90
CA PRO A 194 -5.83 -19.74 -13.91
C PRO A 194 -6.54 -18.88 -14.97
N ALA A 195 -7.20 -17.81 -14.53
CA ALA A 195 -7.80 -16.84 -15.44
C ALA A 195 -6.75 -15.96 -16.11
N CYS A 196 -5.58 -15.80 -15.48
CA CYS A 196 -4.47 -14.99 -15.96
C CYS A 196 -3.13 -15.63 -15.59
N SER A 197 -2.06 -15.10 -16.18
CA SER A 197 -0.69 -15.52 -15.91
C SER A 197 0.21 -14.30 -15.77
N LEU A 198 1.30 -14.46 -15.01
CA LEU A 198 2.45 -13.58 -15.06
C LEU A 198 3.39 -14.10 -16.15
N VAL A 199 3.62 -13.29 -17.19
CA VAL A 199 4.56 -13.59 -18.25
C VAL A 199 5.86 -12.84 -17.98
N ILE A 200 6.97 -13.57 -18.08
CA ILE A 200 8.32 -13.02 -17.87
C ILE A 200 9.10 -13.20 -19.15
N ILE A 201 9.55 -12.11 -19.76
CA ILE A 201 10.27 -12.11 -21.03
C ILE A 201 11.67 -11.54 -20.80
N PRO A 202 12.72 -12.39 -20.87
CA PRO A 202 14.09 -11.92 -20.85
C PRO A 202 14.43 -11.25 -22.18
N ILE A 203 14.77 -9.97 -22.16
CA ILE A 203 15.23 -9.26 -23.34
C ILE A 203 16.70 -9.61 -23.56
N THR A 204 17.03 -10.20 -24.70
CA THR A 204 18.41 -10.63 -25.02
C THR A 204 19.17 -9.60 -25.86
N GLU A 205 18.44 -8.82 -26.66
CA GLU A 205 18.94 -7.75 -27.52
C GLU A 205 17.86 -6.67 -27.70
N VAL A 206 18.29 -5.42 -27.89
CA VAL A 206 17.37 -4.32 -28.19
C VAL A 206 17.10 -4.33 -29.69
N VAL A 207 15.97 -4.89 -30.10
CA VAL A 207 15.58 -5.02 -31.51
C VAL A 207 15.06 -3.68 -32.04
N GLY A 208 15.44 -3.31 -33.27
CA GLY A 208 14.71 -2.29 -34.04
C GLY A 208 15.15 -0.82 -33.89
N GLY A 209 16.29 -0.51 -33.28
CA GLY A 209 16.90 0.84 -33.35
C GLY A 209 16.13 1.99 -32.66
N LEU A 210 14.94 1.71 -32.12
CA LEU A 210 14.08 2.65 -31.39
C LEU A 210 14.20 2.52 -29.87
N GLY A 211 15.05 1.59 -29.45
CA GLY A 211 15.83 1.72 -28.24
C GLY A 211 14.99 2.03 -27.01
N SER A 212 14.09 1.14 -26.62
CA SER A 212 13.30 1.38 -25.42
C SER A 212 13.82 0.58 -24.23
N GLY A 213 14.28 -0.66 -24.42
CA GLY A 213 14.54 -1.53 -23.26
C GLY A 213 13.29 -1.64 -22.38
N THR A 214 12.11 -1.58 -22.98
CA THR A 214 10.80 -1.58 -22.30
C THR A 214 9.94 -2.73 -22.78
N GLY A 215 8.70 -2.84 -22.31
CA GLY A 215 7.76 -3.88 -22.71
C GLY A 215 7.54 -4.03 -24.22
N GLN A 216 7.79 -2.99 -25.03
CA GLN A 216 7.70 -3.06 -26.49
C GLN A 216 8.60 -4.14 -27.08
N ASP A 217 9.83 -4.24 -26.60
CA ASP A 217 10.80 -5.20 -27.11
C ASP A 217 10.35 -6.63 -26.79
N ALA A 218 9.56 -6.81 -25.74
CA ALA A 218 9.10 -8.09 -25.25
C ALA A 218 8.06 -8.78 -26.16
N LEU A 219 7.39 -8.02 -27.03
CA LEU A 219 6.38 -8.56 -27.95
C LEU A 219 6.98 -9.05 -29.29
N PHE A 220 8.24 -8.73 -29.60
CA PHE A 220 8.90 -9.29 -30.79
C PHE A 220 9.03 -10.81 -30.67
N GLU A 221 8.88 -11.51 -31.80
CA GLU A 221 8.87 -12.99 -31.83
C GLU A 221 10.17 -13.58 -31.29
N GLU A 222 11.32 -13.04 -31.70
CA GLU A 222 12.65 -13.40 -31.18
C GLU A 222 12.80 -13.26 -29.65
N GLN A 223 12.02 -12.40 -29.00
CA GLN A 223 12.02 -12.26 -27.55
C GLN A 223 10.95 -13.14 -26.89
N TRP A 224 9.73 -13.13 -27.43
CA TRP A 224 8.56 -13.85 -26.91
C TRP A 224 8.74 -15.38 -26.85
N VAL A 225 9.54 -15.94 -27.75
CA VAL A 225 9.88 -17.38 -27.74
C VAL A 225 10.59 -17.79 -26.44
N ASN A 226 11.28 -16.86 -25.77
CA ASN A 226 12.00 -17.09 -24.52
C ASN A 226 11.15 -16.87 -23.26
N ARG A 227 9.85 -16.58 -23.42
CA ARG A 227 8.98 -16.25 -22.29
C ARG A 227 8.85 -17.41 -21.32
N MET A 228 8.66 -17.05 -20.07
CA MET A 228 8.20 -17.94 -19.02
C MET A 228 6.78 -17.54 -18.62
N VAL A 229 5.93 -18.52 -18.34
CA VAL A 229 4.53 -18.29 -17.95
C VAL A 229 4.29 -18.89 -16.57
N VAL A 230 3.81 -18.07 -15.65
CA VAL A 230 3.44 -18.47 -14.29
C VAL A 230 1.95 -18.26 -14.09
N PRO A 231 1.16 -19.33 -13.93
CA PRO A 231 -0.28 -19.21 -13.68
C PRO A 231 -0.61 -18.40 -12.42
N LEU A 232 -1.63 -17.54 -12.51
CA LEU A 232 -2.13 -16.74 -11.39
C LEU A 232 -3.56 -17.17 -11.03
N PHE A 233 -3.79 -17.39 -9.74
CA PHE A 233 -5.09 -17.78 -9.18
C PHE A 233 -5.58 -16.70 -8.21
N PHE A 234 -6.80 -16.23 -8.45
CA PHE A 234 -7.38 -15.10 -7.73
C PHE A 234 -8.33 -15.58 -6.64
N ALA A 235 -8.35 -14.84 -5.53
CA ALA A 235 -9.36 -15.02 -4.51
C ALA A 235 -10.76 -14.72 -5.10
N PRO A 236 -11.83 -15.33 -4.55
CA PRO A 236 -13.19 -14.93 -4.87
C PRO A 236 -13.36 -13.42 -4.63
N THR A 237 -14.10 -12.75 -5.51
CA THR A 237 -14.41 -11.32 -5.34
C THR A 237 -15.86 -11.14 -4.86
N PRO A 238 -16.24 -10.01 -4.23
CA PRO A 238 -17.61 -9.81 -3.75
C PRO A 238 -18.68 -9.93 -4.84
N ARG A 239 -18.30 -9.84 -6.12
CA ARG A 239 -19.19 -10.06 -7.27
C ARG A 239 -19.72 -11.49 -7.41
N VAL A 240 -19.19 -12.46 -6.65
CA VAL A 240 -19.78 -13.81 -6.59
C VAL A 240 -21.08 -13.84 -5.77
N CYS A 241 -21.34 -12.81 -4.97
CA CYS A 241 -22.59 -12.66 -4.23
C CYS A 241 -23.67 -12.06 -5.15
N ASP A 242 -24.92 -12.51 -5.02
CA ASP A 242 -26.04 -11.91 -5.75
C ASP A 242 -26.15 -10.42 -5.43
N LEU A 243 -26.33 -9.57 -6.45
CA LEU A 243 -26.64 -8.15 -6.28
C LEU A 243 -28.00 -8.01 -5.60
N SER A 244 -27.99 -7.95 -4.28
CA SER A 244 -29.16 -7.90 -3.40
C SER A 244 -28.92 -6.93 -2.26
N THR A 245 -29.98 -6.57 -1.54
CA THR A 245 -29.85 -5.72 -0.35
C THR A 245 -29.07 -6.48 0.72
N PRO A 246 -27.98 -5.93 1.26
CA PRO A 246 -27.20 -6.62 2.27
C PRO A 246 -28.01 -6.82 3.55
N ASP A 247 -27.79 -7.94 4.26
CA ASP A 247 -28.38 -8.23 5.56
C ASP A 247 -27.94 -7.19 6.61
N ILE A 248 -26.67 -6.77 6.53
CA ILE A 248 -26.09 -5.73 7.37
C ILE A 248 -25.23 -4.78 6.54
N THR A 249 -25.30 -3.49 6.86
CA THR A 249 -24.39 -2.49 6.29
C THR A 249 -23.44 -1.97 7.37
N ILE A 250 -22.16 -2.02 7.04
CA ILE A 250 -21.04 -1.55 7.86
C ILE A 250 -20.30 -0.47 7.08
N GLN A 251 -19.86 0.58 7.77
CA GLN A 251 -19.13 1.68 7.15
C GLN A 251 -17.88 2.04 7.96
N GLY A 252 -16.78 2.43 7.31
CA GLY A 252 -15.64 3.04 7.99
C GLY A 252 -14.27 2.67 7.44
N ALA A 253 -13.36 2.36 8.37
CA ALA A 253 -11.91 2.36 8.25
C ALA A 253 -11.35 1.85 6.90
N PRO A 254 -10.77 2.74 6.07
CA PRO A 254 -10.17 2.36 4.79
C PRO A 254 -9.13 1.25 4.88
N THR A 255 -8.44 1.15 6.01
CA THR A 255 -7.43 0.11 6.29
C THR A 255 -8.00 -1.30 6.34
N LEU A 256 -9.32 -1.47 6.49
CA LEU A 256 -10.01 -2.76 6.49
C LEU A 256 -10.52 -3.21 5.11
N GLN A 257 -10.39 -2.39 4.06
CA GLN A 257 -10.92 -2.67 2.72
C GLN A 257 -10.51 -4.07 2.21
N ARG A 258 -9.21 -4.39 2.21
CA ARG A 258 -8.72 -5.71 1.77
C ARG A 258 -9.28 -6.88 2.59
N ALA A 259 -9.43 -6.70 3.89
CA ALA A 259 -10.01 -7.74 4.73
C ALA A 259 -11.49 -7.95 4.38
N MET A 260 -12.25 -6.86 4.21
CA MET A 260 -13.65 -6.91 3.80
C MET A 260 -13.83 -7.57 2.42
N GLU A 261 -12.99 -7.23 1.45
CA GLU A 261 -12.98 -7.87 0.12
C GLU A 261 -12.77 -9.39 0.20
N SER A 262 -12.00 -9.87 1.18
CA SER A 262 -11.81 -11.31 1.41
C SER A 262 -12.96 -11.96 2.19
N TRP A 263 -13.60 -11.21 3.09
CA TRP A 263 -14.65 -11.73 3.98
C TRP A 263 -16.02 -11.75 3.33
N GLN A 264 -16.40 -10.72 2.56
CA GLN A 264 -17.71 -10.64 1.93
C GLN A 264 -18.02 -11.87 1.05
N PRO A 265 -17.13 -12.33 0.15
CA PRO A 265 -17.37 -13.54 -0.64
C PRO A 265 -17.46 -14.79 0.22
N ALA A 266 -16.60 -14.88 1.24
CA ALA A 266 -16.59 -16.01 2.17
C ALA A 266 -17.86 -16.06 3.05
N LEU A 267 -18.49 -14.92 3.35
CA LEU A 267 -19.71 -14.85 4.15
C LEU A 267 -20.97 -15.12 3.32
N CYS A 268 -21.05 -14.57 2.11
CA CYS A 268 -22.24 -14.73 1.26
C CYS A 268 -22.35 -16.13 0.63
N THR A 269 -21.23 -16.86 0.51
CA THR A 269 -21.20 -18.23 -0.07
C THR A 269 -21.36 -19.34 0.96
N ARG A 270 -21.51 -19.01 2.25
CA ARG A 270 -21.78 -20.01 3.30
C ARG A 270 -23.20 -20.56 3.19
N ALA A 271 -23.40 -21.75 3.77
CA ALA A 271 -24.72 -22.38 3.87
C ALA A 271 -25.73 -21.51 4.66
N ASP A 272 -25.25 -20.77 5.66
CA ASP A 272 -26.00 -19.82 6.48
C ASP A 272 -25.83 -18.36 5.99
N ARG A 273 -25.67 -18.17 4.66
CA ARG A 273 -25.49 -16.90 3.92
C ARG A 273 -25.65 -15.64 4.76
N LEU A 274 -24.59 -14.83 4.81
CA LEU A 274 -24.62 -13.49 5.38
C LEU A 274 -24.07 -12.48 4.37
N ASP A 275 -24.92 -11.58 3.89
CA ASP A 275 -24.54 -10.52 2.97
C ASP A 275 -24.15 -9.26 3.74
N VAL A 276 -22.86 -8.93 3.73
CA VAL A 276 -22.32 -7.75 4.41
C VAL A 276 -22.04 -6.65 3.39
N GLY A 277 -22.80 -5.57 3.46
CA GLY A 277 -22.50 -4.33 2.76
C GLY A 277 -21.34 -3.61 3.46
N TYR A 278 -20.31 -3.23 2.71
CA TYR A 278 -19.21 -2.44 3.23
C TYR A 278 -19.05 -1.14 2.46
N VAL A 279 -19.09 -0.02 3.18
CA VAL A 279 -18.82 1.31 2.61
C VAL A 279 -17.53 1.84 3.21
N GLN A 280 -16.49 1.91 2.38
CA GLN A 280 -15.25 2.56 2.74
C GLN A 280 -15.50 4.06 2.95
N SER A 281 -15.19 4.58 4.13
CA SER A 281 -15.30 6.01 4.42
C SER A 281 -14.36 6.41 5.55
N GLY A 282 -14.04 7.70 5.65
CA GLY A 282 -13.31 8.21 6.80
C GLY A 282 -14.00 7.86 8.12
N GLU A 283 -13.25 7.35 9.10
CA GLU A 283 -13.75 6.94 10.41
C GLU A 283 -14.55 8.06 11.13
N PRO A 284 -14.20 9.37 11.01
CA PRO A 284 -15.03 10.43 11.55
C PRO A 284 -16.46 10.46 11.00
N LEU A 285 -16.65 10.21 9.70
CA LEU A 285 -17.96 10.14 9.07
C LEU A 285 -18.72 8.88 9.52
N ALA A 286 -18.04 7.74 9.61
CA ALA A 286 -18.64 6.49 10.08
C ALA A 286 -19.19 6.62 11.51
N ARG A 287 -18.45 7.28 12.42
CA ARG A 287 -18.95 7.60 13.78
C ARG A 287 -20.18 8.48 13.78
N THR A 288 -20.20 9.49 12.91
CA THR A 288 -21.33 10.42 12.79
C THR A 288 -22.57 9.70 12.28
N THR A 289 -22.39 8.80 11.31
CA THR A 289 -23.46 7.97 10.72
C THR A 289 -24.04 7.02 11.76
N LEU A 290 -23.18 6.31 12.50
CA LEU A 290 -23.60 5.41 13.59
C LEU A 290 -24.34 6.15 14.70
N ALA A 291 -23.90 7.36 15.06
CA ALA A 291 -24.52 8.15 16.12
C ALA A 291 -25.89 8.71 15.75
N ASN A 292 -26.11 9.09 14.48
CA ASN A 292 -27.24 9.93 14.08
C ASN A 292 -28.29 9.23 13.21
N GLU A 293 -27.91 8.22 12.42
CA GLU A 293 -28.74 7.81 11.28
C GLU A 293 -29.45 6.46 11.43
N GLY A 294 -29.07 5.61 12.40
CA GLY A 294 -29.67 4.28 12.58
C GLY A 294 -29.55 3.33 11.37
N ASN A 295 -28.95 3.78 10.26
CA ASN A 295 -28.82 3.08 8.99
C ASN A 295 -27.58 2.17 8.92
N ALA A 296 -26.63 2.33 9.84
CA ALA A 296 -25.46 1.46 9.98
C ALA A 296 -25.56 0.70 11.31
N ILE A 297 -25.49 -0.63 11.26
CA ILE A 297 -25.53 -1.48 12.46
C ILE A 297 -24.18 -1.46 13.18
N ALA A 298 -23.10 -1.13 12.46
CA ALA A 298 -21.75 -0.98 13.01
C ALA A 298 -20.92 0.04 12.22
N ALA A 299 -19.94 0.66 12.91
CA ALA A 299 -18.90 1.45 12.29
C ALA A 299 -17.53 0.81 12.55
N LEU A 300 -16.67 0.77 11.54
CA LEU A 300 -15.28 0.34 11.68
C LEU A 300 -14.41 1.56 11.93
N THR A 301 -13.79 1.63 13.10
CA THR A 301 -12.96 2.77 13.50
C THR A 301 -11.62 2.31 14.07
N VAL A 302 -10.59 3.14 13.93
CA VAL A 302 -9.29 2.89 14.57
C VAL A 302 -9.35 3.34 16.04
N ARG A 303 -10.06 4.44 16.31
CA ARG A 303 -10.26 4.94 17.66
C ARG A 303 -11.62 4.53 18.24
N PRO A 304 -11.69 4.21 19.55
CA PRO A 304 -12.97 4.07 20.22
C PRO A 304 -13.73 5.40 20.22
N PHE A 305 -15.05 5.31 20.33
CA PHE A 305 -15.94 6.46 20.33
C PHE A 305 -17.20 6.17 21.13
N ASP A 306 -17.51 7.10 22.03
CA ASP A 306 -18.74 7.14 22.80
C ASP A 306 -19.51 8.40 22.38
N PRO A 307 -20.67 8.27 21.71
CA PRO A 307 -21.46 9.43 21.31
C PRO A 307 -22.04 10.12 22.56
N PRO A 308 -21.81 11.43 22.78
CA PRO A 308 -22.27 12.12 23.99
C PRO A 308 -23.79 12.06 24.19
N ASP A 309 -24.55 12.17 23.10
CA ASP A 309 -26.01 12.20 23.08
C ASP A 309 -26.62 11.09 22.20
N GLY A 310 -25.84 10.03 21.90
CA GLY A 310 -26.25 8.94 21.01
C GLY A 310 -26.55 7.63 21.72
N PRO A 311 -26.90 6.56 20.97
CA PRO A 311 -27.10 5.24 21.55
C PRO A 311 -25.81 4.71 22.18
N ALA A 312 -25.93 3.86 23.19
CA ALA A 312 -24.78 3.17 23.76
C ALA A 312 -24.10 2.31 22.68
N VAL A 313 -22.79 2.53 22.49
CA VAL A 313 -21.98 1.78 21.51
C VAL A 313 -21.13 0.75 22.26
N ALA A 314 -21.13 -0.49 21.79
CA ALA A 314 -20.19 -1.50 22.23
C ALA A 314 -18.99 -1.56 21.28
N HIS A 315 -17.77 -1.69 21.82
CA HIS A 315 -16.55 -1.83 21.02
C HIS A 315 -16.04 -3.26 21.07
N ALA A 316 -15.73 -3.82 19.91
CA ALA A 316 -15.07 -5.12 19.78
C ALA A 316 -13.88 -4.99 18.80
N PRO A 317 -12.66 -5.42 19.20
CA PRO A 317 -11.53 -5.42 18.28
C PRO A 317 -11.77 -6.45 17.17
N LEU A 318 -11.57 -6.03 15.93
CA LEU A 318 -11.80 -6.86 14.74
C LEU A 318 -10.49 -7.28 14.06
N SER A 319 -9.57 -6.35 13.91
CA SER A 319 -8.26 -6.58 13.28
C SER A 319 -7.19 -5.66 13.88
N VAL A 320 -5.94 -5.94 13.53
CA VAL A 320 -4.80 -5.07 13.80
C VAL A 320 -4.22 -4.65 12.45
N SER A 321 -4.00 -3.35 12.27
CA SER A 321 -3.37 -2.76 11.10
C SER A 321 -2.36 -1.69 11.54
N ALA A 322 -1.59 -1.16 10.59
CA ALA A 322 -0.63 -0.09 10.81
C ALA A 322 -0.71 0.97 9.70
N VAL A 323 -0.30 2.20 10.03
CA VAL A 323 0.00 3.24 9.04
C VAL A 323 1.45 3.03 8.59
N GLY A 324 1.64 2.77 7.29
CA GLY A 324 2.95 2.57 6.68
C GLY A 324 3.39 3.77 5.86
N LEU A 325 4.71 3.97 5.76
CA LEU A 325 5.33 4.91 4.82
C LEU A 325 5.75 4.13 3.57
N GLY A 326 5.05 4.36 2.46
CA GLY A 326 5.38 3.76 1.17
C GLY A 326 6.38 4.62 0.40
N PHE A 327 7.38 4.00 -0.21
CA PHE A 327 8.32 4.65 -1.11
C PHE A 327 8.73 3.72 -2.26
N VAL A 328 9.05 4.31 -3.40
CA VAL A 328 9.60 3.61 -4.57
C VAL A 328 10.77 4.45 -5.05
N ILE A 329 11.99 3.99 -4.78
CA ILE A 329 13.22 4.72 -5.08
C ILE A 329 14.23 3.71 -5.62
N ASP A 330 14.73 3.96 -6.83
CA ASP A 330 15.79 3.17 -7.46
C ASP A 330 17.11 3.94 -7.42
N ASP A 331 18.17 3.25 -7.02
CA ASP A 331 19.54 3.77 -7.09
C ASP A 331 19.95 3.91 -8.57
N GLN A 332 20.29 5.13 -8.98
CA GLN A 332 20.58 5.41 -10.39
C GLN A 332 21.90 4.78 -10.89
N VAL A 333 22.73 4.23 -10.01
CA VAL A 333 24.02 3.59 -10.31
C VAL A 333 23.87 2.09 -10.36
N THR A 334 23.43 1.49 -9.26
CA THR A 334 23.28 0.03 -9.16
C THR A 334 22.06 -0.47 -9.91
N LYS A 335 21.11 0.43 -10.20
CA LYS A 335 19.78 0.14 -10.77
C LYS A 335 18.94 -0.76 -9.86
N GLU A 336 19.30 -0.84 -8.58
CA GLU A 336 18.56 -1.61 -7.59
C GLU A 336 17.58 -0.72 -6.83
N GLN A 337 16.40 -1.28 -6.54
CA GLN A 337 15.43 -0.63 -5.67
C GLN A 337 15.96 -0.57 -4.23
N ILE A 338 15.91 0.61 -3.62
CA ILE A 338 16.17 0.79 -2.19
C ILE A 338 15.03 0.13 -1.42
N ARG A 339 15.37 -0.78 -0.50
CA ARG A 339 14.38 -1.54 0.30
C ARG A 339 14.26 -1.07 1.73
N ASP A 340 15.36 -0.57 2.27
CA ASP A 340 15.45 -0.13 3.66
C ASP A 340 15.77 1.35 3.70
N LEU A 341 14.85 2.10 4.29
CA LEU A 341 15.00 3.53 4.54
C LEU A 341 14.65 3.78 6.00
N THR A 342 15.56 4.40 6.73
CA THR A 342 15.36 4.77 8.13
C THR A 342 14.91 6.23 8.20
N ILE A 343 13.80 6.48 8.90
CA ILE A 343 13.25 7.81 9.10
C ILE A 343 12.77 7.98 10.55
N THR A 344 12.99 9.16 11.11
CA THR A 344 12.59 9.48 12.49
C THR A 344 11.24 10.19 12.52
N PRO A 345 10.56 10.20 13.68
CA PRO A 345 9.38 11.03 13.90
C PRO A 345 9.64 12.52 13.62
N ARG A 346 10.85 13.03 13.91
CA ARG A 346 11.24 14.43 13.63
C ARG A 346 11.33 14.71 12.13
N LEU A 347 11.87 13.79 11.33
CA LEU A 347 11.89 13.92 9.87
C LEU A 347 10.48 13.91 9.27
N ILE A 348 9.57 13.07 9.80
CA ILE A 348 8.15 13.14 9.43
C ILE A 348 7.53 14.47 9.84
N ALA A 349 7.84 14.99 11.03
CA ALA A 349 7.38 16.31 11.45
C ALA A 349 7.81 17.40 10.45
N LYS A 350 9.07 17.40 10.01
CA LYS A 350 9.57 18.33 8.98
C LYS A 350 8.81 18.22 7.66
N LEU A 351 8.47 17.00 7.21
CA LEU A 351 7.70 16.77 5.99
C LEU A 351 6.27 17.30 6.10
N ILE A 352 5.53 16.96 7.17
CA ILE A 352 4.12 17.35 7.32
C ILE A 352 3.95 18.84 7.65
N THR A 353 5.01 19.53 8.09
CA THR A 353 5.03 20.98 8.26
C THR A 353 5.69 21.71 7.10
N GLU A 354 5.93 21.05 5.96
CA GLU A 354 6.49 21.68 4.76
C GLU A 354 7.82 22.43 5.03
N SER A 355 8.69 21.86 5.87
CA SER A 355 9.93 22.52 6.33
C SER A 355 11.10 22.37 5.36
N TYR A 356 10.85 21.91 4.13
CA TYR A 356 11.84 21.77 3.07
C TYR A 356 11.51 22.66 1.86
N GLY A 357 12.49 22.87 1.00
CA GLY A 357 12.30 23.62 -0.25
C GLY A 357 12.72 25.09 -0.17
N PRO A 358 13.04 25.71 -1.31
CA PRO A 358 13.58 27.07 -1.37
C PRO A 358 12.48 28.14 -1.21
N THR A 359 11.67 28.05 -0.16
CA THR A 359 10.59 29.02 0.12
C THR A 359 11.08 30.12 1.06
N PRO A 360 10.46 31.32 1.03
CA PRO A 360 10.74 32.37 1.99
C PRO A 360 10.51 31.94 3.46
N ASP A 361 9.68 30.92 3.68
CA ASP A 361 9.35 30.38 5.01
C ASP A 361 10.38 29.37 5.54
N ASN A 362 11.27 28.86 4.68
CA ASN A 362 12.25 27.82 4.98
C ASN A 362 13.71 28.31 4.83
N VAL A 363 13.97 29.62 4.94
CA VAL A 363 15.33 30.16 4.82
C VAL A 363 16.28 29.50 5.83
N GLY A 364 17.35 28.87 5.32
CA GLY A 364 18.35 28.16 6.12
C GLY A 364 18.08 26.65 6.27
N ASN A 365 16.91 26.16 5.89
CA ASN A 365 16.61 24.73 5.87
C ASN A 365 17.17 24.04 4.61
N PRO A 366 17.32 22.69 4.63
CA PRO A 366 17.63 21.91 3.44
C PRO A 366 16.61 22.12 2.30
N GLY A 367 17.09 22.07 1.05
CA GLY A 367 16.25 22.22 -0.14
C GLY A 367 15.30 21.04 -0.34
N SER A 368 15.64 19.87 0.18
CA SER A 368 14.78 18.68 0.21
C SER A 368 15.09 17.81 1.43
N PHE A 369 14.22 16.83 1.72
CA PHE A 369 14.51 15.86 2.77
C PHE A 369 15.70 14.95 2.44
N THR A 370 16.05 14.77 1.15
CA THR A 370 17.23 13.99 0.74
C THR A 370 18.54 14.75 0.99
N GLU A 371 18.47 16.06 1.21
CA GLU A 371 19.58 16.92 1.62
C GLU A 371 19.68 17.10 3.14
N ASP A 372 18.69 16.62 3.90
CA ASP A 372 18.66 16.73 5.35
C ASP A 372 19.80 15.92 5.99
N PRO A 373 20.70 16.56 6.77
CA PRO A 373 21.82 15.86 7.39
C PRO A 373 21.40 14.72 8.33
N GLU A 374 20.26 14.85 9.02
CA GLU A 374 19.72 13.78 9.87
C GLU A 374 19.33 12.57 9.01
N PHE A 375 18.63 12.81 7.90
CA PHE A 375 18.20 11.75 7.01
C PHE A 375 19.38 11.03 6.34
N ARG A 376 20.40 11.77 5.91
CA ARG A 376 21.65 11.19 5.37
C ARG A 376 22.41 10.39 6.42
N ALA A 377 22.50 10.89 7.64
CA ALA A 377 23.18 10.19 8.73
C ALA A 377 22.51 8.85 9.09
N LEU A 378 21.18 8.77 8.99
CA LEU A 378 20.41 7.54 9.21
C LEU A 378 20.52 6.52 8.07
N ASN A 379 20.93 6.96 6.88
CA ASN A 379 20.95 6.15 5.67
C ASN A 379 22.32 6.23 4.95
N PRO A 380 23.43 5.91 5.64
CA PRO A 380 24.79 6.23 5.17
C PRO A 380 25.23 5.44 3.94
N THR A 381 24.55 4.35 3.59
CA THR A 381 24.87 3.49 2.45
C THR A 381 24.22 3.95 1.14
N ILE A 382 23.36 4.96 1.17
CA ILE A 382 22.60 5.46 0.02
C ILE A 382 23.21 6.78 -0.47
N ASP A 383 23.54 6.88 -1.76
CA ASP A 383 23.98 8.13 -2.38
C ASP A 383 22.78 8.95 -2.86
N PHE A 384 22.26 9.79 -1.96
CA PHE A 384 21.10 10.65 -2.21
C PHE A 384 21.32 11.72 -3.29
N ASN A 385 22.57 12.03 -3.66
CA ASN A 385 22.86 13.06 -4.68
C ASN A 385 22.50 12.59 -6.09
N ARG A 386 22.22 11.29 -6.25
CA ARG A 386 21.86 10.66 -7.53
C ARG A 386 20.39 10.30 -7.62
N LEU A 387 19.55 10.75 -6.68
CA LEU A 387 18.11 10.53 -6.75
C LEU A 387 17.42 11.65 -7.54
N GLY A 388 16.32 11.31 -8.21
CA GLY A 388 15.43 12.29 -8.82
C GLY A 388 14.68 13.15 -7.78
N GLN A 389 13.83 14.06 -8.25
CA GLN A 389 12.98 14.86 -7.37
C GLN A 389 11.96 13.96 -6.65
N LEU A 390 11.95 14.03 -5.32
CA LEU A 390 11.03 13.25 -4.48
C LEU A 390 10.07 14.20 -3.78
N ASN A 391 8.77 14.07 -4.07
CA ASN A 391 7.71 14.82 -3.40
C ASN A 391 6.87 13.85 -2.56
N PRO A 392 6.73 14.07 -1.24
CA PRO A 392 5.87 13.24 -0.43
C PRO A 392 4.42 13.40 -0.86
N VAL A 393 3.69 12.29 -0.96
CA VAL A 393 2.24 12.29 -1.13
C VAL A 393 1.62 12.07 0.24
N LEU A 394 0.82 13.03 0.70
CA LEU A 394 0.09 12.92 1.96
C LEU A 394 -1.31 12.36 1.71
N VAL A 395 -1.79 11.55 2.66
CA VAL A 395 -3.15 11.04 2.63
C VAL A 395 -4.13 12.21 2.68
N SER A 396 -5.05 12.25 1.71
CA SER A 396 -6.13 13.23 1.65
C SER A 396 -7.38 12.74 2.37
N GLY A 397 -8.25 13.68 2.75
CA GLY A 397 -9.51 13.39 3.44
C GLY A 397 -9.41 13.36 4.96
N ARG A 398 -10.52 13.00 5.62
CA ARG A 398 -10.60 12.87 7.07
C ARG A 398 -10.49 11.40 7.46
N THR A 399 -9.48 11.03 8.25
CA THR A 399 -9.26 9.65 8.70
C THR A 399 -8.52 9.60 10.03
N ASP A 400 -8.81 8.58 10.83
CA ASP A 400 -8.06 8.31 12.07
C ASP A 400 -6.60 7.93 11.82
N GLN A 401 -6.22 7.60 10.58
CA GLN A 401 -4.81 7.34 10.23
C GLN A 401 -3.92 8.55 10.49
N VAL A 402 -4.47 9.77 10.35
CA VAL A 402 -3.74 11.00 10.69
C VAL A 402 -3.48 11.07 12.19
N PHE A 403 -4.44 10.66 13.02
CA PHE A 403 -4.23 10.57 14.46
C PHE A 403 -3.14 9.55 14.81
N GLU A 404 -3.14 8.37 14.18
CA GLU A 404 -2.10 7.37 14.47
C GLU A 404 -0.70 7.86 14.08
N LEU A 405 -0.57 8.51 12.92
CA LEU A 405 0.68 9.13 12.47
C LEU A 405 1.13 10.22 13.45
N THR A 406 0.24 11.14 13.80
CA THR A 406 0.58 12.29 14.65
C THR A 406 0.77 11.91 16.11
N ARG A 407 0.09 10.87 16.61
CA ARG A 407 0.36 10.26 17.92
C ARG A 407 1.79 9.72 17.99
N TRP A 408 2.24 9.05 16.94
CA TRP A 408 3.62 8.57 16.85
C TRP A 408 4.63 9.73 16.78
N VAL A 409 4.34 10.79 16.02
CA VAL A 409 5.16 12.02 15.99
C VAL A 409 5.22 12.69 17.36
N ALA A 410 4.08 12.85 18.04
CA ALA A 410 3.99 13.49 19.34
C ALA A 410 4.69 12.72 20.46
N ALA A 411 4.85 11.39 20.31
CA ALA A 411 5.57 10.58 21.28
C ALA A 411 7.08 10.86 21.32
N ASP A 412 7.63 11.44 20.24
CA ASP A 412 9.05 11.73 20.11
C ASP A 412 9.43 13.11 20.70
N PRO A 413 10.37 13.17 21.67
CA PRO A 413 10.78 14.45 22.26
C PRO A 413 11.42 15.42 21.26
N ALA A 414 12.21 14.93 20.29
CA ALA A 414 12.91 15.77 19.33
C ALA A 414 11.93 16.36 18.30
N ALA A 415 10.94 15.58 17.87
CA ALA A 415 9.85 16.05 17.02
C ALA A 415 9.00 17.10 17.74
N ARG A 416 8.65 16.89 19.01
CA ARG A 416 7.92 17.91 19.80
C ARG A 416 8.72 19.20 19.97
N ALA A 417 10.02 19.11 20.24
CA ALA A 417 10.88 20.29 20.35
C ALA A 417 10.93 21.07 19.02
N PHE A 418 11.07 20.35 17.90
CA PHE A 418 11.03 20.93 16.55
C PHE A 418 9.70 21.64 16.26
N LEU A 419 8.57 20.98 16.52
CA LEU A 419 7.22 21.55 16.32
C LEU A 419 6.94 22.74 17.26
N ALA A 420 7.63 22.82 18.39
CA ALA A 420 7.62 23.98 19.29
C ALA A 420 8.53 25.13 18.83
N GLY A 421 9.21 25.00 17.69
CA GLY A 421 10.04 26.02 17.08
C GLY A 421 11.53 25.95 17.43
N GLN A 422 11.98 24.92 18.16
CA GLN A 422 13.42 24.72 18.40
C GLN A 422 14.07 24.19 17.12
N PRO A 423 15.18 24.80 16.64
CA PRO A 423 15.96 24.20 15.56
C PRO A 423 16.44 22.80 15.96
N ASP A 424 16.57 21.91 14.98
CA ASP A 424 17.23 20.63 15.21
C ASP A 424 18.76 20.82 15.40
N GLU A 425 19.47 19.72 15.62
CA GLU A 425 20.92 19.71 15.84
C GLU A 425 21.74 20.23 14.64
N PHE A 426 21.12 20.28 13.45
CA PHE A 426 21.72 20.73 12.20
C PHE A 426 21.26 22.14 11.80
N GLY A 427 20.42 22.78 12.62
CA GLY A 427 19.89 24.13 12.39
C GLY A 427 18.60 24.19 11.56
N THR A 428 18.02 23.06 11.17
CA THR A 428 16.73 23.02 10.46
C THR A 428 15.63 23.51 11.39
N GLN A 429 14.81 24.44 10.91
CA GLN A 429 13.70 25.05 11.64
C GLN A 429 12.36 24.63 11.06
N VAL A 430 11.31 24.67 11.89
CA VAL A 430 9.94 24.48 11.40
C VAL A 430 9.57 25.63 10.45
N ASN A 431 8.86 25.30 9.37
CA ASN A 431 8.31 26.29 8.44
C ASN A 431 7.56 27.39 9.22
N ARG A 432 7.85 28.65 8.91
CA ARG A 432 7.29 29.80 9.64
C ARG A 432 5.76 29.87 9.65
N ARG A 433 5.08 29.33 8.63
CA ARG A 433 3.60 29.26 8.59
C ARG A 433 3.01 28.25 9.56
N TYR A 434 3.81 27.29 10.00
CA TYR A 434 3.45 26.33 11.03
C TYR A 434 3.88 26.81 12.43
N ALA A 435 4.84 27.73 12.51
CA ALA A 435 5.34 28.30 13.76
C ALA A 435 4.46 29.40 14.39
N ALA A 436 3.65 30.11 13.60
CA ALA A 436 2.97 31.34 14.02
C ALA A 436 1.46 31.17 14.28
N PRO A 437 0.85 31.88 15.26
CA PRO A 437 1.42 32.51 16.46
C PRO A 437 1.48 31.57 17.69
N THR A 438 1.08 30.31 17.53
CA THR A 438 1.09 29.27 18.57
C THR A 438 1.83 28.04 18.04
N PRO A 439 2.48 27.25 18.92
CA PRO A 439 3.09 25.98 18.52
C PRO A 439 2.13 25.14 17.66
N TYR A 440 2.67 24.53 16.61
CA TYR A 440 1.85 23.74 15.71
C TYR A 440 1.14 22.62 16.48
N THR A 441 -0.19 22.66 16.49
CA THR A 441 -0.99 21.57 17.05
C THR A 441 -1.16 20.52 15.98
N LEU A 442 -0.63 19.32 16.24
CA LEU A 442 -0.73 18.23 15.28
C LEU A 442 -2.20 17.91 14.97
N PRO A 443 -2.54 17.74 13.68
CA PRO A 443 -3.90 17.48 13.28
C PRO A 443 -4.36 16.08 13.71
N VAL A 444 -5.66 15.95 13.94
CA VAL A 444 -6.25 14.68 14.39
C VAL A 444 -6.83 13.89 13.23
N ASP A 445 -7.63 14.53 12.37
CA ASP A 445 -8.36 13.81 11.32
C ASP A 445 -7.81 14.09 9.91
N ARG A 446 -7.13 15.21 9.67
CA ARG A 446 -6.74 15.64 8.32
C ARG A 446 -5.46 16.46 8.35
N LEU A 447 -4.49 16.09 7.51
CA LEU A 447 -3.28 16.88 7.30
C LEU A 447 -3.59 18.22 6.64
N GLU A 448 -2.82 19.24 6.99
CA GLU A 448 -2.97 20.59 6.47
C GLU A 448 -1.77 20.94 5.60
N PHE A 449 -2.02 21.59 4.47
CA PHE A 449 -1.02 22.30 3.70
C PHE A 449 -1.20 23.80 3.95
N ARG A 450 -0.13 24.47 4.38
CA ARG A 450 -0.09 25.91 4.62
C ARG A 450 0.88 26.63 3.70
N GLY A 451 1.75 25.92 2.98
CA GLY A 451 2.60 26.47 1.94
C GLY A 451 1.80 27.11 0.80
N GLU A 452 2.45 27.94 -0.02
CA GLU A 452 1.82 28.39 -1.25
C GLU A 452 1.67 27.21 -2.19
N ASP A 453 0.47 27.07 -2.73
CA ASP A 453 0.13 26.20 -3.85
C ASP A 453 1.25 26.31 -4.90
N ILE A 454 2.17 25.33 -4.94
CA ILE A 454 3.08 25.17 -6.09
C ILE A 454 2.22 24.56 -7.21
N ARG A 455 1.20 25.28 -7.64
CA ARG A 455 0.65 25.12 -8.99
C ARG A 455 1.62 25.79 -9.93
N ARG A 456 2.60 25.02 -10.40
CA ARG A 456 3.21 25.24 -11.71
C ARG A 456 3.36 23.91 -12.42
#